data_AF-A0A560UPA2-F1
#
_entry.id   AF-A0A560UPA2-F1
#
_cell.length_a   1.000
_cell.length_b   1.000
_cell.length_c   1.000
_cell.angle_alpha   90.00
_cell.angle_beta   90.00
_cell.angle_gamma   90.00
#
_symmetry.space_group_name_H-M   'P 1'
#
loop_
_entity.id
_entity.type
_entity.pdbx_description
1 polymer ?
#
loop_
_entity_poly.entity_id
_entity_poly.type
_entity_poly.pdbx_seq_one_letter_code
_entity_poly.pdbx_strand_id
1 'polypeptide(L)'
;MRDLIKARAAQLKRVQSKHEEVQTGLRELVDAMRTEFGHLSVSGQSAFVRVEPLPGSDDPPLNLCLRFTDDRLMVVASDASETDFSAWIDGIWLLENCPPHWLERLTAKDVVTSLIRRIGGHGLDDIEGRLDGALASVRALLADESGVIDAEMADSLTTAGDENLHRLWQDAVDATRADSADALTRCSRFLEAVCAKILRERGVALPKDKSMSPLVKACLETLTWPAEKEAEEDVKKLLGGIQSITQGIGALRTHFGTAHGATSHLPPLDPGYAVFVKQATVAAATFLLDRHQASPLAVDDSSPAPAG
;
A
#
# COMPACT_ATOMS: atom_id res chain seq x y z
N MET A 1 30.91 0.54 67.42
CA MET A 1 30.92 -0.80 66.78
C MET A 1 29.53 -1.21 66.28
N ARG A 2 28.49 -1.29 67.12
CA ARG A 2 27.11 -1.63 66.65
C ARG A 2 26.55 -0.65 65.61
N ASP A 3 26.79 0.65 65.78
CA ASP A 3 26.30 1.66 64.83
C ASP A 3 27.01 1.60 63.48
N LEU A 4 28.31 1.26 63.46
CA LEU A 4 29.07 1.01 62.23
C LEU A 4 28.53 -0.22 61.48
N ILE A 5 28.19 -1.29 62.21
CA ILE A 5 27.58 -2.50 61.62
C ILE A 5 26.22 -2.17 61.02
N LYS A 6 25.37 -1.42 61.73
CA LYS A 6 24.06 -0.98 61.21
C LYS A 6 24.20 -0.10 59.97
N ALA A 7 25.14 0.85 59.97
CA ALA A 7 25.40 1.71 58.83
C ALA A 7 25.85 0.91 57.60
N ARG A 8 26.75 -0.07 57.78
CA ARG A 8 27.22 -0.94 56.71
C ARG A 8 26.12 -1.86 56.17
N ALA A 9 25.31 -2.44 57.06
CA ALA A 9 24.16 -3.26 56.67
C ALA A 9 23.13 -2.45 55.87
N ALA A 10 22.84 -1.21 56.29
CA ALA A 10 21.95 -0.32 55.56
C ALA A 10 22.52 0.05 54.17
N GLN A 11 23.83 0.23 54.05
CA GLN A 11 24.48 0.47 52.76
C GLN A 11 24.35 -0.74 51.84
N LEU A 12 24.62 -1.95 52.32
CA LEU A 12 24.47 -3.19 51.53
C LEU A 12 23.03 -3.37 51.05
N LYS A 13 22.04 -3.13 51.92
CA LYS A 13 20.63 -3.20 51.54
C LYS A 13 20.26 -2.20 50.44
N ARG A 14 20.80 -0.98 50.47
CA ARG A 14 20.58 0.02 49.41
C ARG A 14 21.21 -0.42 48.07
N VAL A 15 22.40 -1.01 48.12
CA VAL A 15 23.08 -1.52 46.90
C VAL A 15 22.28 -2.67 46.30
N GLN A 16 21.81 -3.61 47.13
CA GLN A 16 20.98 -4.73 46.68
C GLN A 16 19.68 -4.24 46.01
N SER A 17 18.97 -3.29 46.65
CA SER A 17 17.74 -2.70 46.08
C SER A 17 17.96 -2.09 44.70
N LYS A 18 19.06 -1.34 44.51
CA LYS A 18 19.39 -0.75 43.22
C LYS A 18 19.71 -1.79 42.15
N HIS A 19 20.35 -2.90 42.55
CA HIS A 19 20.64 -3.99 41.63
C HIS A 19 19.35 -4.66 41.12
N GLU A 20 18.39 -4.89 42.01
CA GLU A 20 17.06 -5.43 41.67
C GLU A 20 16.29 -4.49 40.73
N GLU A 21 16.39 -3.17 40.91
CA GLU A 21 15.81 -2.16 40.00
C GLU A 21 16.39 -2.26 38.59
N VAL A 22 17.72 -2.36 38.46
CA VAL A 22 18.40 -2.53 37.16
C VAL A 22 17.98 -3.81 36.47
N GLN A 23 17.91 -4.93 37.20
CA GLN A 23 17.44 -6.20 36.63
C GLN A 23 15.97 -6.15 36.18
N THR A 24 15.13 -5.38 36.88
CA THR A 24 13.73 -5.20 36.51
C THR A 24 13.60 -4.39 35.22
N GLY A 25 14.27 -3.24 35.13
CA GLY A 25 14.26 -2.44 33.89
C GLY A 25 14.84 -3.18 32.69
N LEU A 26 15.83 -4.06 32.92
CA LEU A 26 16.38 -4.90 31.86
C LEU A 26 15.38 -5.96 31.37
N ARG A 27 14.58 -6.56 32.26
CA ARG A 27 13.50 -7.47 31.88
C ARG A 27 12.43 -6.76 31.05
N GLU A 28 12.02 -5.56 31.47
CA GLU A 28 11.07 -4.73 30.70
C GLU A 28 11.60 -4.41 29.29
N LEU A 29 12.89 -4.08 29.17
CA LEU A 29 13.52 -3.87 27.87
C LEU A 29 13.49 -5.13 26.99
N VAL A 30 13.81 -6.30 27.55
CA VAL A 30 13.76 -7.57 26.82
C VAL A 30 12.34 -7.89 26.35
N ASP A 31 11.34 -7.67 27.19
CA ASP A 31 9.94 -7.89 26.82
C ASP A 31 9.51 -6.93 25.71
N ALA A 32 9.85 -5.65 25.81
CA ALA A 32 9.58 -4.68 24.75
C ALA A 32 10.23 -5.08 23.42
N MET A 33 11.50 -5.50 23.45
CA MET A 33 12.20 -5.98 22.26
C MET A 33 11.56 -7.23 21.67
N ARG A 34 11.10 -8.18 22.51
CA ARG A 34 10.40 -9.38 22.04
C ARG A 34 9.06 -9.03 21.38
N THR A 35 8.31 -8.09 21.95
CA THR A 35 7.03 -7.65 21.39
C THR A 35 7.22 -7.04 19.99
N GLU A 36 8.19 -6.15 19.84
CA GLU A 36 8.42 -5.43 18.58
C GLU A 36 9.16 -6.27 17.54
N PHE A 37 10.17 -7.05 17.94
CA PHE A 37 11.06 -7.74 17.00
C PHE A 37 10.84 -9.24 16.88
N GLY A 38 10.08 -9.86 17.80
CA GLY A 38 10.04 -11.32 17.92
C GLY A 38 9.42 -12.06 16.73
N HIS A 39 8.70 -11.34 15.87
CA HIS A 39 8.11 -11.89 14.65
C HIS A 39 8.97 -11.66 13.39
N LEU A 40 10.08 -10.91 13.50
CA LEU A 40 10.84 -10.39 12.35
C LEU A 40 12.13 -11.17 12.03
N SER A 41 12.47 -12.23 12.78
CA SER A 41 13.69 -13.04 12.61
C SER A 41 14.96 -12.18 12.46
N VAL A 42 15.13 -11.23 13.38
CA VAL A 42 16.23 -10.28 13.38
C VAL A 42 17.29 -10.64 14.43
N SER A 43 18.54 -10.28 14.14
CA SER A 43 19.63 -10.34 15.11
C SER A 43 20.41 -9.03 15.13
N GLY A 44 21.11 -8.77 16.23
CA GLY A 44 21.91 -7.57 16.41
C GLY A 44 22.84 -7.66 17.59
N GLN A 45 23.89 -6.81 17.59
CA GLN A 45 24.87 -6.73 18.67
C GLN A 45 25.14 -5.27 19.04
N SER A 46 25.27 -4.98 20.33
CA SER A 46 25.63 -3.66 20.82
C SER A 46 27.09 -3.30 20.51
N ALA A 47 27.45 -2.06 20.79
CA ALA A 47 28.84 -1.65 20.97
C ALA A 47 29.46 -2.40 22.17
N PHE A 48 30.78 -2.56 22.13
CA PHE A 48 31.54 -3.22 23.16
C PHE A 48 31.79 -2.30 24.35
N VAL A 49 31.76 -2.87 25.54
CA VAL A 49 32.13 -2.20 26.78
C VAL A 49 33.21 -3.00 27.49
N ARG A 50 34.32 -2.33 27.77
CA ARG A 50 35.39 -2.91 28.57
C ARG A 50 35.06 -2.84 30.06
N VAL A 51 35.25 -3.96 30.75
CA VAL A 51 35.09 -4.10 32.20
C VAL A 51 36.39 -4.63 32.78
N GLU A 52 36.92 -3.91 33.77
CA GLU A 52 38.12 -4.30 34.51
C GLU A 52 37.76 -5.32 35.61
N PRO A 53 38.67 -6.24 35.95
CA PRO A 53 38.46 -7.21 37.02
C PRO A 53 38.29 -6.52 38.38
N LEU A 54 37.59 -7.18 39.30
CA LEU A 54 37.43 -6.68 40.67
C LEU A 54 38.80 -6.61 41.37
N PRO A 55 39.02 -5.63 42.27
CA PRO A 55 40.30 -5.49 42.98
C PRO A 55 40.66 -6.78 43.75
N GLY A 56 41.79 -7.40 43.37
CA GLY A 56 42.26 -8.65 43.97
C GLY A 56 41.84 -9.93 43.24
N SER A 57 41.20 -9.83 42.06
CA SER A 57 41.09 -10.95 41.13
C SER A 57 42.30 -10.99 40.18
N ASP A 58 42.74 -12.20 39.83
CA ASP A 58 43.74 -12.45 38.79
C ASP A 58 43.12 -12.57 37.38
N ASP A 59 41.81 -12.32 37.25
CA ASP A 59 41.09 -12.40 35.97
C ASP A 59 41.54 -11.29 34.99
N PRO A 60 41.63 -11.58 33.68
CA PRO A 60 41.90 -10.56 32.67
C PRO A 60 40.71 -9.58 32.50
N PRO A 61 40.96 -8.36 31.99
CA PRO A 61 39.88 -7.46 31.59
C PRO A 61 39.02 -8.09 30.48
N LEU A 62 37.70 -7.85 30.53
CA LEU A 62 36.75 -8.43 29.59
C LEU A 62 36.10 -7.35 28.73
N ASN A 63 35.88 -7.65 27.46
CA ASN A 63 35.02 -6.89 26.57
C ASN A 63 33.63 -7.54 26.55
N LEU A 64 32.59 -6.77 26.85
CA LEU A 64 31.21 -7.23 26.92
C LEU A 64 30.36 -6.59 25.81
N CYS A 65 29.44 -7.33 25.23
CA CYS A 65 28.36 -6.76 24.42
C CYS A 65 27.03 -7.48 24.66
N LEU A 66 25.94 -6.78 24.36
CA LEU A 66 24.61 -7.36 24.29
C LEU A 66 24.38 -7.93 22.90
N ARG A 67 23.87 -9.15 22.83
CA ARG A 67 23.45 -9.80 21.57
C ARG A 67 21.98 -10.15 21.66
N PHE A 68 21.20 -9.72 20.68
CA PHE A 68 19.81 -10.12 20.50
C PHE A 68 19.74 -11.10 19.34
N THR A 69 19.26 -12.32 19.62
CA THR A 69 19.03 -13.39 18.63
C THR A 69 17.96 -14.33 19.17
N ASP A 70 17.13 -14.91 18.30
CA ASP A 70 16.12 -15.90 18.66
C ASP A 70 15.24 -15.47 19.87
N ASP A 71 14.79 -14.21 19.86
CA ASP A 71 13.94 -13.58 20.88
C ASP A 71 14.52 -13.57 22.30
N ARG A 72 15.84 -13.64 22.37
CA ARG A 72 16.62 -13.62 23.60
C ARG A 72 17.71 -12.56 23.51
N LEU A 73 17.79 -11.77 24.58
CA LEU A 73 18.94 -10.93 24.85
C LEU A 73 19.93 -11.74 25.67
N MET A 74 21.20 -11.71 25.28
CA MET A 74 22.29 -12.41 25.96
C MET A 74 23.50 -11.48 26.08
N VAL A 75 24.34 -11.73 27.08
CA VAL A 75 25.64 -11.07 27.21
C VAL A 75 26.70 -11.96 26.62
N VAL A 76 27.52 -11.40 25.74
CA VAL A 76 28.70 -12.06 25.19
C VAL A 76 29.92 -11.39 25.81
N ALA A 77 30.83 -12.18 26.37
CA ALA A 77 32.13 -11.70 26.82
C ALA A 77 33.25 -12.40 26.07
N SER A 78 34.35 -11.68 25.88
CA SER A 78 35.64 -12.26 25.55
C SER A 78 36.77 -11.42 26.13
N ASP A 79 37.94 -12.04 26.25
CA ASP A 79 39.18 -11.44 26.76
C ASP A 79 39.52 -10.14 26.00
N ALA A 80 39.78 -9.07 26.74
CA ALA A 80 40.09 -7.76 26.16
C ALA A 80 41.49 -7.66 25.55
N SER A 81 42.33 -8.68 25.71
CA SER A 81 43.62 -8.83 25.00
C SER A 81 43.44 -9.29 23.55
N GLU A 82 42.28 -9.82 23.18
CA GLU A 82 42.01 -10.28 21.82
C GLU A 82 41.37 -9.18 20.97
N THR A 83 41.99 -8.92 19.81
CA THR A 83 41.58 -7.86 18.87
C THR A 83 40.55 -8.33 17.84
N ASP A 84 40.28 -9.64 17.73
CA ASP A 84 39.34 -10.20 16.74
C ASP A 84 38.27 -11.10 17.41
N PHE A 85 37.19 -10.45 17.83
CA PHE A 85 36.04 -11.05 18.53
C PHE A 85 35.17 -11.97 17.66
N SER A 86 35.42 -12.02 16.35
CA SER A 86 34.64 -12.85 15.43
C SER A 86 35.03 -14.33 15.48
N ALA A 87 36.22 -14.63 16.01
CA ALA A 87 36.81 -15.96 15.96
C ALA A 87 36.60 -16.80 17.23
N TRP A 88 36.45 -16.20 18.41
CA TRP A 88 36.28 -16.92 19.68
C TRP A 88 35.27 -16.20 20.60
N ILE A 89 34.25 -16.91 21.06
CA ILE A 89 33.34 -16.46 22.12
C ILE A 89 33.76 -17.21 23.39
N ASP A 90 34.35 -16.51 24.36
CA ASP A 90 34.77 -17.13 25.63
C ASP A 90 33.56 -17.55 26.48
N GLY A 91 32.42 -16.87 26.34
CA GLY A 91 31.17 -17.29 26.96
C GLY A 91 29.95 -16.51 26.51
N ILE A 92 28.79 -17.15 26.64
CA ILE A 92 27.48 -16.53 26.48
C ILE A 92 26.72 -16.68 27.80
N TRP A 93 26.27 -15.55 28.35
CA TRP A 93 25.53 -15.50 29.60
C TRP A 93 24.09 -15.04 29.38
N LEU A 94 23.18 -15.66 30.10
CA LEU A 94 21.85 -15.09 30.32
C LEU A 94 21.99 -13.88 31.25
N LEU A 95 21.19 -12.85 31.00
CA LEU A 95 21.19 -11.62 31.79
C LEU A 95 20.99 -11.88 33.30
N GLU A 96 20.17 -12.88 33.62
CA GLU A 96 19.87 -13.29 35.00
C GLU A 96 21.08 -13.86 35.75
N ASN A 97 22.06 -14.40 35.03
CA ASN A 97 23.25 -15.03 35.59
C ASN A 97 24.49 -14.12 35.49
N CYS A 98 24.32 -12.87 35.05
CA CYS A 98 25.43 -11.94 34.87
C CYS A 98 25.80 -11.24 36.19
N PRO A 99 27.11 -11.04 36.47
CA PRO A 99 27.55 -10.25 37.61
C PRO A 99 26.96 -8.81 37.60
N PRO A 100 26.59 -8.25 38.77
CA PRO A 100 26.02 -6.91 38.88
C PRO A 100 26.81 -5.80 38.17
N HIS A 101 28.13 -5.81 38.36
CA HIS A 101 29.04 -4.81 37.80
C HIS A 101 29.15 -4.87 36.26
N TRP A 102 28.79 -6.00 35.64
CA TRP A 102 28.67 -6.11 34.17
C TRP A 102 27.40 -5.43 33.69
N LEU A 103 26.28 -5.74 34.35
CA LEU A 103 24.96 -5.18 33.99
C LEU A 103 24.94 -3.66 34.12
N GLU A 104 25.60 -3.09 35.14
CA GLU A 104 25.75 -1.63 35.31
C GLU A 104 26.41 -0.95 34.09
N ARG A 105 27.33 -1.65 33.41
CA ARG A 105 28.06 -1.12 32.25
C ARG A 105 27.30 -1.38 30.95
N LEU A 106 26.63 -2.53 30.83
CA LEU A 106 25.86 -2.91 29.64
C LEU A 106 24.52 -2.19 29.52
N THR A 107 23.95 -1.71 30.64
CA THR A 107 22.71 -0.93 30.67
C THR A 107 22.93 0.55 30.36
N ALA A 108 24.17 0.96 30.03
CA ALA A 108 24.45 2.31 29.60
C ALA A 108 23.69 2.66 28.31
N LYS A 109 23.17 3.90 28.24
CA LYS A 109 22.25 4.35 27.18
C LYS A 109 22.83 4.17 25.78
N ASP A 110 24.11 4.47 25.61
CA ASP A 110 24.85 4.33 24.36
C ASP A 110 24.92 2.87 23.89
N VAL A 111 25.15 1.93 24.81
CA VAL A 111 25.19 0.49 24.53
C VAL A 111 23.82 0.00 24.05
N VAL A 112 22.76 0.31 24.80
CA VAL A 112 21.40 -0.10 24.42
C VAL A 112 20.97 0.55 23.10
N THR A 113 21.25 1.84 22.90
CA THR A 113 20.92 2.54 21.65
C THR A 113 21.67 1.93 20.46
N SER A 114 22.94 1.55 20.66
CA SER A 114 23.74 0.91 19.61
C SER A 114 23.22 -0.47 19.24
N LEU A 115 22.69 -1.24 20.21
CA LEU A 115 22.04 -2.52 19.95
C LEU A 115 20.82 -2.31 19.06
N ILE A 116 19.91 -1.42 19.47
CA ILE A 116 18.67 -1.15 18.74
C ILE A 116 18.96 -0.76 17.29
N ARG A 117 19.96 0.10 17.06
CA ARG A 117 20.38 0.52 15.71
C ARG A 117 21.00 -0.59 14.85
N ARG A 118 21.47 -1.68 15.45
CA ARG A 118 22.18 -2.77 14.76
C ARG A 118 21.32 -4.02 14.62
N ILE A 119 20.14 -4.05 15.24
CA ILE A 119 19.15 -5.10 15.03
C ILE A 119 18.64 -4.99 13.60
N GLY A 120 18.67 -6.10 12.86
CA GLY A 120 18.35 -6.13 11.42
C GLY A 120 19.56 -5.91 10.50
N GLY A 121 20.76 -5.80 11.07
CA GLY A 121 22.02 -5.68 10.31
C GLY A 121 22.43 -4.24 10.01
N HIS A 122 23.62 -4.09 9.43
CA HIS A 122 24.12 -2.80 8.95
C HIS A 122 23.50 -2.47 7.58
N GLY A 123 22.92 -1.28 7.45
CA GLY A 123 22.38 -0.79 6.17
C GLY A 123 20.91 -1.14 5.92
N LEU A 124 20.10 -1.36 6.96
CA LEU A 124 18.65 -1.54 6.80
C LEU A 124 18.02 -0.34 6.07
N ASP A 125 18.40 0.88 6.46
CA ASP A 125 17.98 2.13 5.81
C ASP A 125 18.36 2.14 4.30
N ASP A 126 19.55 1.63 3.95
CA ASP A 126 20.00 1.55 2.56
C ASP A 126 19.20 0.51 1.76
N ILE A 127 18.84 -0.62 2.40
CA ILE A 127 18.01 -1.67 1.79
C ILE A 127 16.60 -1.13 1.55
N GLU A 128 16.01 -0.47 2.55
CA GLU A 128 14.70 0.19 2.45
C GLU A 128 14.70 1.19 1.30
N GLY A 129 15.67 2.11 1.26
CA GLY A 129 15.79 3.09 0.19
C GLY A 129 15.97 2.48 -1.21
N ARG A 130 16.71 1.37 -1.33
CA ARG A 130 16.83 0.62 -2.61
C ARG A 130 15.52 -0.02 -3.03
N LEU A 131 14.77 -0.61 -2.08
CA LEU A 131 13.46 -1.21 -2.35
C LEU A 131 12.44 -0.15 -2.75
N ASP A 132 12.45 1.02 -2.10
CA ASP A 132 11.61 2.15 -2.47
C ASP A 132 11.86 2.59 -3.92
N GLY A 133 13.13 2.74 -4.31
CA GLY A 133 13.50 3.08 -5.68
C GLY A 133 13.06 2.04 -6.71
N ALA A 134 13.19 0.75 -6.37
CA ALA A 134 12.74 -0.35 -7.22
C ALA A 134 11.20 -0.35 -7.37
N LEU A 135 10.47 -0.19 -6.27
CA LEU A 135 9.01 -0.11 -6.27
C LEU A 135 8.51 1.10 -7.08
N ALA A 136 9.16 2.26 -6.94
CA ALA A 136 8.84 3.44 -7.74
C ALA A 136 9.03 3.18 -9.24
N SER A 137 10.13 2.52 -9.62
CA SER A 137 10.42 2.17 -11.02
C SER A 137 9.38 1.20 -11.59
N VAL A 138 9.01 0.16 -10.84
CA VAL A 138 7.97 -0.80 -11.26
C VAL A 138 6.61 -0.11 -11.42
N ARG A 139 6.23 0.75 -10.46
CA ARG A 139 4.98 1.54 -10.56
C ARG A 139 4.97 2.45 -11.77
N ALA A 140 6.10 3.06 -12.12
CA ALA A 140 6.20 3.92 -13.31
C ALA A 140 6.00 3.12 -14.61
N LEU A 141 6.60 1.94 -14.73
CA LEU A 141 6.41 1.07 -15.90
C LEU A 141 4.94 0.63 -16.06
N LEU A 142 4.29 0.24 -14.96
CA LEU A 142 2.87 -0.12 -14.98
C LEU A 142 1.95 1.07 -15.33
N ALA A 143 2.34 2.28 -14.90
CA ALA A 143 1.61 3.50 -15.27
C ALA A 143 1.77 3.85 -16.75
N ASP A 144 2.94 3.57 -17.35
CA ASP A 144 3.21 3.78 -18.77
C ASP A 144 2.35 2.85 -19.66
N GLU A 145 2.22 1.57 -19.29
CA GLU A 145 1.29 0.64 -19.96
C GLU A 145 -0.16 1.12 -19.88
N SER A 146 -0.58 1.65 -18.73
CA SER A 146 -1.91 2.26 -18.62
C SER A 146 -2.04 3.55 -19.46
N GLY A 147 -0.94 4.22 -19.78
CA GLY A 147 -0.94 5.44 -20.60
C GLY A 147 -1.30 5.17 -22.06
N VAL A 148 -1.00 3.99 -22.57
CA VAL A 148 -1.35 3.59 -23.95
C VAL A 148 -2.88 3.58 -24.14
N ILE A 149 -3.61 2.95 -23.23
CA ILE A 149 -5.09 2.91 -23.26
C ILE A 149 -5.68 4.32 -23.13
N ASP A 150 -5.07 5.16 -22.29
CA ASP A 150 -5.54 6.54 -22.10
C ASP A 150 -5.33 7.40 -23.36
N ALA A 151 -4.23 7.18 -24.09
CA ALA A 151 -3.93 7.82 -25.36
C ALA A 151 -4.86 7.38 -26.50
N GLU A 152 -5.13 6.07 -26.62
CA GLU A 152 -6.08 5.54 -27.62
C GLU A 152 -7.50 6.13 -27.47
N MET A 153 -7.96 6.31 -26.23
CA MET A 153 -9.24 6.99 -25.96
C MET A 153 -9.21 8.47 -26.37
N ALA A 154 -8.10 9.18 -26.10
CA ALA A 154 -7.95 10.58 -26.48
C ALA A 154 -7.98 10.75 -28.02
N ASP A 155 -7.35 9.85 -28.76
CA ASP A 155 -7.38 9.82 -30.23
C ASP A 155 -8.81 9.55 -30.76
N SER A 156 -9.53 8.61 -30.12
CA SER A 156 -10.93 8.31 -30.45
C SER A 156 -11.85 9.52 -30.20
N LEU A 157 -11.64 10.25 -29.10
CA LEU A 157 -12.39 11.48 -28.79
C LEU A 157 -12.07 12.62 -29.75
N THR A 158 -10.82 12.74 -30.19
CA THR A 158 -10.41 13.70 -31.22
C THR A 158 -11.16 13.44 -32.53
N THR A 159 -11.29 12.16 -32.92
CA THR A 159 -12.07 11.75 -34.09
C THR A 159 -13.56 12.05 -33.92
N ALA A 160 -14.11 11.88 -32.71
CA ALA A 160 -15.51 12.19 -32.40
C ALA A 160 -15.81 13.71 -32.29
N GLY A 161 -14.78 14.56 -32.23
CA GLY A 161 -14.91 16.03 -32.30
C GLY A 161 -15.59 16.71 -31.10
N ASP A 162 -15.52 16.13 -29.89
CA ASP A 162 -16.21 16.66 -28.69
C ASP A 162 -15.21 17.07 -27.59
N GLU A 163 -14.89 18.36 -27.52
CA GLU A 163 -13.96 18.93 -26.53
C GLU A 163 -14.42 18.70 -25.08
N ASN A 164 -15.73 18.67 -24.83
CA ASN A 164 -16.25 18.44 -23.49
C ASN A 164 -16.05 16.99 -23.05
N LEU A 165 -16.20 16.01 -23.96
CA LEU A 165 -15.84 14.62 -23.66
C LEU A 165 -14.34 14.47 -23.41
N HIS A 166 -13.49 15.17 -24.17
CA HIS A 166 -12.05 15.14 -23.95
C HIS A 166 -11.67 15.67 -22.56
N ARG A 167 -12.30 16.77 -22.12
CA ARG A 167 -12.11 17.31 -20.76
C ARG A 167 -12.60 16.34 -19.68
N LEU A 168 -13.78 15.74 -19.87
CA LEU A 168 -14.34 14.76 -18.91
C LEU A 168 -13.48 13.50 -18.81
N TRP A 169 -12.85 13.08 -19.92
CA TRP A 169 -11.92 11.97 -19.94
C TRP A 169 -10.64 12.28 -19.18
N GLN A 170 -10.01 13.43 -19.46
CA GLN A 170 -8.80 13.87 -18.75
C GLN A 170 -9.05 13.98 -17.24
N ASP A 171 -10.18 14.59 -16.85
CA ASP A 171 -10.63 14.67 -15.46
C ASP A 171 -10.69 13.27 -14.79
N ALA A 172 -11.16 12.24 -15.51
CA ALA A 172 -11.26 10.87 -15.00
C ALA A 172 -9.90 10.17 -14.87
N VAL A 173 -9.00 10.38 -15.83
CA VAL A 173 -7.61 9.89 -15.79
C VAL A 173 -6.88 10.46 -14.58
N ASP A 174 -6.97 11.78 -14.38
CA ASP A 174 -6.30 12.47 -13.29
C ASP A 174 -6.82 12.01 -11.92
N ALA A 175 -8.14 11.85 -11.78
CA ALA A 175 -8.74 11.36 -10.54
C ALA A 175 -8.35 9.91 -10.22
N THR A 176 -8.17 9.05 -11.23
CA THR A 176 -7.74 7.65 -11.03
C THR A 176 -6.37 7.56 -10.34
N ARG A 177 -5.52 8.57 -10.53
CA ARG A 177 -4.19 8.65 -9.90
C ARG A 177 -4.21 9.26 -8.49
N ALA A 178 -5.31 9.93 -8.12
CA ALA A 178 -5.39 10.74 -6.92
C ALA A 178 -6.35 10.19 -5.86
N ASP A 179 -7.58 9.82 -6.26
CA ASP A 179 -8.63 9.41 -5.33
C ASP A 179 -9.61 8.43 -6.00
N SER A 180 -9.75 7.24 -5.42
CA SER A 180 -10.61 6.19 -5.95
C SER A 180 -12.08 6.61 -6.04
N ALA A 181 -12.60 7.32 -5.04
CA ALA A 181 -14.01 7.72 -5.02
C ALA A 181 -14.33 8.76 -6.12
N ASP A 182 -13.42 9.71 -6.32
CA ASP A 182 -13.53 10.71 -7.37
C ASP A 182 -13.38 10.06 -8.77
N ALA A 183 -12.48 9.10 -8.92
CA ALA A 183 -12.31 8.34 -10.14
C ALA A 183 -13.60 7.62 -10.56
N LEU A 184 -14.29 6.95 -9.62
CA LEU A 184 -15.57 6.28 -9.86
C LEU A 184 -16.64 7.27 -10.34
N THR A 185 -16.73 8.44 -9.69
CA THR A 185 -17.66 9.50 -10.09
C THR A 185 -17.38 10.00 -11.50
N ARG A 186 -16.12 10.30 -11.82
CA ARG A 186 -15.75 10.89 -13.10
C ARG A 186 -15.83 9.90 -14.26
N CYS A 187 -15.41 8.66 -14.07
CA CYS A 187 -15.58 7.59 -15.07
C CYS A 187 -17.05 7.39 -15.42
N SER A 188 -17.92 7.32 -14.41
CA SER A 188 -19.36 7.18 -14.62
C SER A 188 -19.94 8.37 -15.38
N ARG A 189 -19.58 9.60 -14.98
CA ARG A 189 -20.05 10.83 -15.64
C ARG A 189 -19.59 10.90 -17.09
N PHE A 190 -18.36 10.49 -17.38
CA PHE A 190 -17.82 10.45 -18.74
C PHE A 190 -18.63 9.49 -19.62
N LEU A 191 -18.85 8.25 -19.18
CA LEU A 191 -19.61 7.26 -19.93
C LEU A 191 -21.10 7.64 -20.10
N GLU A 192 -21.72 8.25 -19.08
CA GLU A 192 -23.06 8.83 -19.19
C GLU A 192 -23.10 9.93 -20.27
N ALA A 193 -22.08 10.78 -20.34
CA ALA A 193 -21.96 11.83 -21.35
C ALA A 193 -21.77 11.27 -22.76
N VAL A 194 -20.94 10.23 -22.93
CA VAL A 194 -20.77 9.51 -24.20
C VAL A 194 -22.10 8.93 -24.69
N CYS A 195 -22.81 8.21 -23.82
CA CYS A 195 -24.11 7.64 -24.16
C CYS A 195 -25.13 8.73 -24.54
N ALA A 196 -25.18 9.81 -23.77
CA ALA A 196 -26.07 10.93 -24.05
C ALA A 196 -25.73 11.65 -25.37
N LYS A 197 -24.45 11.72 -25.76
CA LYS A 197 -24.03 12.26 -27.05
C LYS A 197 -24.55 11.39 -28.20
N ILE A 198 -24.28 10.09 -28.16
CA ILE A 198 -24.71 9.13 -29.19
C ILE A 198 -26.23 9.18 -29.40
N LEU A 199 -27.01 9.19 -28.33
CA LEU A 199 -28.48 9.26 -28.43
C LEU A 199 -28.94 10.58 -29.08
N ARG A 200 -28.33 11.71 -28.74
CA ARG A 200 -28.65 13.01 -29.34
C ARG A 200 -28.31 13.05 -30.83
N GLU A 201 -27.13 12.58 -31.21
CA GLU A 201 -26.67 12.56 -32.61
C GLU A 201 -27.52 11.64 -33.49
N ARG A 202 -28.12 10.61 -32.89
CA ARG A 202 -29.07 9.70 -33.55
C ARG A 202 -30.53 10.14 -33.48
N GLY A 203 -30.83 11.29 -32.90
CA GLY A 203 -32.21 11.78 -32.78
C GLY A 203 -33.10 10.97 -31.84
N VAL A 204 -32.52 10.16 -30.93
CA VAL A 204 -33.26 9.36 -29.96
C VAL A 204 -33.49 10.15 -28.68
N ALA A 205 -34.73 10.17 -28.20
CA ALA A 205 -35.08 10.83 -26.96
C ALA A 205 -34.34 10.19 -25.77
N LEU A 206 -33.73 11.02 -24.93
CA LEU A 206 -33.08 10.53 -23.71
C LEU A 206 -34.10 9.83 -22.80
N PRO A 207 -33.73 8.72 -22.14
CA PRO A 207 -34.62 8.05 -21.19
C PRO A 207 -35.04 8.99 -20.04
N LYS A 208 -36.20 8.70 -19.44
CA LYS A 208 -36.73 9.47 -18.30
C LYS A 208 -35.78 9.45 -17.10
N ASP A 209 -35.20 8.27 -16.83
CA ASP A 209 -34.10 8.10 -15.88
C ASP A 209 -32.78 8.18 -16.65
N LYS A 210 -31.93 9.15 -16.30
CA LYS A 210 -30.61 9.37 -16.93
C LYS A 210 -29.47 8.69 -16.18
N SER A 211 -29.77 7.68 -15.37
CA SER A 211 -28.76 6.83 -14.76
C SER A 211 -28.04 5.97 -15.81
N MET A 212 -26.88 5.43 -15.42
CA MET A 212 -25.99 4.65 -16.28
C MET A 212 -26.70 3.55 -17.08
N SER A 213 -27.48 2.70 -16.40
CA SER A 213 -28.07 1.51 -17.02
C SER A 213 -29.11 1.85 -18.11
N PRO A 214 -30.10 2.74 -17.88
CA PRO A 214 -31.00 3.22 -18.94
C PRO A 214 -30.30 3.83 -20.15
N LEU A 215 -29.25 4.64 -19.93
CA LEU A 215 -28.52 5.29 -21.02
C LEU A 215 -27.77 4.29 -21.89
N VAL A 216 -27.05 3.36 -21.28
CA VAL A 216 -26.30 2.32 -22.00
C VAL A 216 -27.26 1.41 -22.76
N LYS A 217 -28.36 1.01 -22.14
CA LYS A 217 -29.39 0.18 -22.80
C LYS A 217 -29.94 0.88 -24.05
N ALA A 218 -30.34 2.15 -23.93
CA ALA A 218 -30.87 2.91 -25.07
C ALA A 218 -29.82 3.06 -26.18
N CYS A 219 -28.54 3.26 -25.85
CA CYS A 219 -27.48 3.31 -26.87
C CYS A 219 -27.37 2.00 -27.62
N LEU A 220 -27.28 0.87 -26.90
CA LEU A 220 -27.14 -0.45 -27.50
C LEU A 220 -28.31 -0.82 -28.41
N GLU A 221 -29.53 -0.41 -28.05
CA GLU A 221 -30.75 -0.60 -28.87
C GLU A 221 -30.77 0.28 -30.12
N THR A 222 -30.06 1.40 -30.12
CA THR A 222 -30.03 2.36 -31.25
C THR A 222 -28.94 2.04 -32.27
N LEU A 223 -27.87 1.36 -31.86
CA LEU A 223 -26.76 0.96 -32.74
C LEU A 223 -27.16 -0.25 -33.59
N THR A 224 -26.65 -0.34 -34.82
CA THR A 224 -26.87 -1.55 -35.64
C THR A 224 -25.90 -2.65 -35.22
N TRP A 225 -26.23 -3.92 -35.46
CA TRP A 225 -25.37 -5.05 -35.10
C TRP A 225 -25.34 -6.08 -36.25
N PRO A 226 -24.30 -6.92 -36.36
CA PRO A 226 -24.27 -7.99 -37.35
C PRO A 226 -25.52 -8.87 -37.30
N ALA A 227 -26.11 -9.17 -38.46
CA ALA A 227 -27.33 -9.97 -38.59
C ALA A 227 -27.05 -11.45 -38.93
N GLU A 228 -25.78 -11.85 -39.02
CA GLU A 228 -25.38 -13.23 -39.27
C GLU A 228 -25.68 -14.09 -38.03
N LYS A 229 -26.38 -15.21 -38.21
CA LYS A 229 -26.97 -16.00 -37.12
C LYS A 229 -25.94 -16.51 -36.10
N GLU A 230 -24.74 -16.85 -36.56
CA GLU A 230 -23.62 -17.30 -35.70
C GLU A 230 -23.02 -16.12 -34.91
N ALA A 231 -22.93 -14.94 -35.51
CA ALA A 231 -22.46 -13.73 -34.84
C ALA A 231 -23.51 -13.11 -33.91
N GLU A 232 -24.81 -13.28 -34.19
CA GLU A 232 -25.90 -12.63 -33.47
C GLU A 232 -25.95 -13.08 -32.00
N GLU A 233 -25.77 -14.38 -31.71
CA GLU A 233 -25.78 -14.89 -30.34
C GLU A 233 -24.58 -14.39 -29.53
N ASP A 234 -23.39 -14.40 -30.12
CA ASP A 234 -22.17 -13.98 -29.44
C ASP A 234 -22.10 -12.45 -29.26
N VAL A 235 -22.60 -11.68 -30.24
CA VAL A 235 -22.78 -10.23 -30.08
C VAL A 235 -23.77 -9.96 -28.94
N LYS A 236 -24.92 -10.63 -28.88
CA LYS A 236 -25.86 -10.44 -27.75
C LYS A 236 -25.23 -10.71 -26.39
N LYS A 237 -24.41 -11.76 -26.26
CA LYS A 237 -23.66 -12.04 -25.02
C LYS A 237 -22.68 -10.91 -24.70
N LEU A 238 -21.95 -10.40 -25.68
CA LEU A 238 -21.02 -9.28 -25.52
C LEU A 238 -21.75 -8.01 -25.06
N LEU A 239 -22.87 -7.65 -25.70
CA LEU A 239 -23.68 -6.48 -25.31
C LEU A 239 -24.26 -6.65 -23.90
N GLY A 240 -24.66 -7.86 -23.53
CA GLY A 240 -25.06 -8.20 -22.16
C GLY A 240 -23.93 -8.01 -21.16
N GLY A 241 -22.70 -8.37 -21.52
CA GLY A 241 -21.49 -8.11 -20.73
C GLY A 241 -21.25 -6.61 -20.51
N ILE A 242 -21.35 -5.81 -21.56
CA ILE A 242 -21.25 -4.33 -21.47
C ILE A 242 -22.32 -3.78 -20.52
N GLN A 243 -23.58 -4.20 -20.66
CA GLN A 243 -24.66 -3.77 -19.77
C GLN A 243 -24.37 -4.12 -18.30
N SER A 244 -23.90 -5.33 -18.04
CA SER A 244 -23.59 -5.79 -16.68
C SER A 244 -22.43 -5.00 -16.04
N ILE A 245 -21.34 -4.79 -16.80
CA ILE A 245 -20.18 -4.04 -16.33
C ILE A 245 -20.55 -2.58 -16.06
N THR A 246 -21.23 -1.92 -17.00
CA THR A 246 -21.66 -0.52 -16.83
C THR A 246 -22.65 -0.34 -15.69
N GLN A 247 -23.56 -1.30 -15.47
CA GLN A 247 -24.42 -1.33 -14.28
C GLN A 247 -23.59 -1.41 -12.99
N GLY A 248 -22.57 -2.27 -12.96
CA GLY A 248 -21.63 -2.37 -11.83
C GLY A 248 -20.91 -1.05 -11.55
N ILE A 249 -20.43 -0.37 -12.60
CA ILE A 249 -19.78 0.96 -12.49
C ILE A 249 -20.74 1.98 -11.84
N GLY A 250 -21.99 2.04 -12.30
CA GLY A 250 -23.00 2.93 -11.74
C GLY A 250 -23.33 2.63 -10.26
N ALA A 251 -23.36 1.35 -9.88
CA ALA A 251 -23.54 0.94 -8.49
C ALA A 251 -22.33 1.33 -7.62
N LEU A 252 -21.10 1.12 -8.12
CA LEU A 252 -19.88 1.51 -7.42
C LEU A 252 -19.84 3.02 -7.17
N ARG A 253 -20.17 3.85 -8.16
CA ARG A 253 -20.33 5.30 -7.95
C ARG A 253 -21.35 5.61 -6.85
N THR A 254 -22.46 4.90 -6.82
CA THR A 254 -23.56 5.19 -5.88
C THR A 254 -23.17 4.89 -4.44
N HIS A 255 -22.37 3.84 -4.21
CA HIS A 255 -21.97 3.41 -2.87
C HIS A 255 -20.62 3.96 -2.40
N PHE A 256 -19.71 4.26 -3.33
CA PHE A 256 -18.32 4.61 -3.06
C PHE A 256 -17.83 5.88 -3.77
N GLY A 257 -18.68 6.54 -4.55
CA GLY A 257 -18.32 7.78 -5.26
C GLY A 257 -18.44 9.03 -4.39
N THR A 258 -17.97 10.15 -4.93
CA THR A 258 -18.06 11.49 -4.32
C THR A 258 -19.46 12.12 -4.35
N ALA A 259 -20.39 11.55 -5.13
CA ALA A 259 -21.77 12.02 -5.24
C ALA A 259 -22.60 11.50 -4.05
N HIS A 260 -22.94 12.41 -3.13
CA HIS A 260 -23.49 12.19 -1.78
C HIS A 260 -22.40 11.96 -0.74
N GLY A 261 -22.04 13.04 -0.04
CA GLY A 261 -20.93 13.07 0.92
C GLY A 261 -20.91 11.84 1.80
N ALA A 262 -19.89 10.99 1.59
CA ALA A 262 -19.42 9.92 2.47
C ALA A 262 -20.42 9.46 3.55
N THR A 263 -21.56 8.88 3.16
CA THR A 263 -22.46 8.19 4.09
C THR A 263 -22.47 6.68 3.88
N SER A 264 -21.42 6.11 3.28
CA SER A 264 -21.20 4.68 3.44
C SER A 264 -20.30 4.47 4.66
N HIS A 265 -20.83 3.76 5.67
CA HIS A 265 -20.03 3.17 6.75
C HIS A 265 -19.06 2.08 6.23
N LEU A 266 -18.75 2.11 4.94
CA LEU A 266 -17.96 1.11 4.23
C LEU A 266 -16.52 1.60 4.15
N PRO A 267 -15.54 0.69 4.32
CA PRO A 267 -14.15 1.04 4.09
C PRO A 267 -13.94 1.51 2.63
N PRO A 268 -12.96 2.40 2.38
CA PRO A 268 -12.62 2.83 1.03
C PRO A 268 -12.23 1.64 0.16
N LEU A 269 -12.58 1.70 -1.13
CA LEU A 269 -12.20 0.67 -2.10
C LEU A 269 -10.70 0.73 -2.39
N ASP A 270 -10.12 -0.45 -2.61
CA ASP A 270 -8.75 -0.59 -3.11
C ASP A 270 -8.57 0.19 -4.43
N PRO A 271 -7.43 0.89 -4.64
CA PRO A 271 -7.16 1.64 -5.87
C PRO A 271 -7.30 0.82 -7.16
N GLY A 272 -7.12 -0.50 -7.11
CA GLY A 272 -7.34 -1.39 -8.24
C GLY A 272 -8.77 -1.32 -8.80
N TYR A 273 -9.77 -1.03 -7.97
CA TYR A 273 -11.15 -0.82 -8.44
C TYR A 273 -11.27 0.43 -9.32
N ALA A 274 -10.58 1.52 -8.97
CA ALA A 274 -10.58 2.74 -9.77
C ALA A 274 -9.91 2.50 -11.12
N VAL A 275 -8.78 1.79 -11.14
CA VAL A 275 -8.08 1.41 -12.38
C VAL A 275 -8.96 0.54 -13.27
N PHE A 276 -9.59 -0.50 -12.71
CA PHE A 276 -10.48 -1.38 -13.47
C PHE A 276 -11.70 -0.62 -14.02
N VAL A 277 -12.35 0.22 -13.19
CA VAL A 277 -13.50 1.01 -13.63
C VAL A 277 -13.09 1.97 -14.75
N LYS A 278 -11.92 2.61 -14.67
CA LYS A 278 -11.40 3.43 -15.76
C LYS A 278 -11.24 2.62 -17.05
N GLN A 279 -10.56 1.47 -16.99
CA GLN A 279 -10.33 0.61 -18.16
C GLN A 279 -11.64 0.11 -18.77
N ALA A 280 -12.57 -0.36 -17.96
CA ALA A 280 -13.90 -0.79 -18.40
C ALA A 280 -14.70 0.35 -19.04
N THR A 281 -14.59 1.56 -18.48
CA THR A 281 -15.22 2.77 -19.00
C THR A 281 -14.66 3.13 -20.39
N VAL A 282 -13.33 3.12 -20.55
CA VAL A 282 -12.67 3.36 -21.85
C VAL A 282 -13.09 2.33 -22.88
N ALA A 283 -13.02 1.05 -22.53
CA ALA A 283 -13.36 -0.03 -23.45
C ALA A 283 -14.82 0.10 -23.94
N ALA A 284 -15.76 0.35 -23.02
CA ALA A 284 -17.17 0.55 -23.36
C ALA A 284 -17.39 1.82 -24.19
N ALA A 285 -16.79 2.95 -23.79
CA ALA A 285 -16.96 4.23 -24.48
C ALA A 285 -16.39 4.20 -25.91
N THR A 286 -15.16 3.69 -26.06
CA THR A 286 -14.50 3.55 -27.37
C THR A 286 -15.32 2.65 -28.29
N PHE A 287 -15.71 1.46 -27.81
CA PHE A 287 -16.53 0.54 -28.59
C PHE A 287 -17.86 1.15 -29.04
N LEU A 288 -18.55 1.88 -28.15
CA LEU A 288 -19.82 2.54 -28.47
C LEU A 288 -19.64 3.69 -29.48
N LEU A 289 -18.57 4.49 -29.36
CA LEU A 289 -18.25 5.58 -30.28
C LEU A 289 -17.85 5.05 -31.67
N ASP A 290 -16.97 4.06 -31.74
CA ASP A 290 -16.56 3.43 -32.99
C ASP A 290 -17.76 2.82 -33.69
N ARG A 291 -18.61 2.11 -32.92
CA ARG A 291 -19.83 1.53 -33.47
C ARG A 291 -20.81 2.61 -33.93
N HIS A 292 -20.89 3.73 -33.21
CA HIS A 292 -21.69 4.87 -33.62
C HIS A 292 -21.24 5.41 -34.98
N GLN A 293 -19.95 5.64 -35.16
CA GLN A 293 -19.36 6.15 -36.41
C GLN A 293 -19.52 5.15 -37.56
N ALA A 294 -19.38 3.85 -37.28
CA ALA A 294 -19.51 2.80 -38.28
C ALA A 294 -20.96 2.44 -38.64
N SER A 295 -21.98 2.90 -37.90
CA SER A 295 -23.37 2.66 -38.33
C SER A 295 -23.89 3.83 -39.17
N PRO A 296 -24.62 3.57 -40.26
CA PRO A 296 -25.36 4.60 -40.97
C PRO A 296 -26.38 5.27 -40.02
N LEU A 297 -26.54 6.58 -40.13
CA LEU A 297 -27.69 7.28 -39.56
C LEU A 297 -28.96 6.80 -40.29
N ALA A 298 -30.05 6.59 -39.55
CA ALA A 298 -31.33 6.25 -40.17
C ALA A 298 -31.71 7.38 -41.13
N VAL A 299 -31.84 7.06 -42.43
CA VAL A 299 -32.32 8.00 -43.43
C VAL A 299 -33.78 8.30 -43.13
N ASP A 300 -34.09 9.58 -42.92
CA ASP A 300 -35.47 10.07 -42.76
C ASP A 300 -36.19 9.92 -44.11
N ASP A 301 -36.85 8.76 -44.31
CA ASP A 301 -37.69 8.50 -45.47
C ASP A 301 -39.05 9.17 -45.28
N SER A 302 -39.03 10.51 -45.20
CA SER A 302 -40.20 11.38 -45.20
C SER A 302 -40.13 12.36 -46.38
N SER A 303 -39.84 11.84 -47.58
CA SER A 303 -40.19 12.54 -48.82
C SER A 303 -41.63 12.18 -49.21
N PRO A 304 -42.57 13.15 -49.31
CA PRO A 304 -43.89 12.87 -49.84
C PRO A 304 -43.75 12.49 -51.32
N ALA A 305 -44.35 11.36 -51.70
CA ALA A 305 -44.47 10.95 -53.09
C ALA A 305 -45.02 12.11 -53.95
N PRO A 306 -44.43 12.41 -55.12
CA PRO A 306 -44.99 13.43 -55.99
C PRO A 306 -46.36 12.96 -56.48
N ALA A 307 -47.40 13.71 -56.15
CA ALA A 307 -48.68 13.61 -56.83
C ALA A 307 -48.50 14.18 -58.24
N GLY A 308 -48.49 13.30 -59.24
CA GLY A 308 -48.42 13.64 -60.66
C GLY A 308 -48.60 12.42 -61.54
#